data_AF-A0A0T1TDE1-F1
#
_entry.id   AF-A0A0T1TDE1-F1
#
_cell.length_a   1.000
_cell.length_b   1.000
_cell.length_c   1.000
_cell.angle_alpha   90.00
_cell.angle_beta   90.00
_cell.angle_gamma   90.00
#
_symmetry.space_group_name_H-M   'P 1'
#
loop_
_entity.id
_entity.type
_entity.pdbx_description
1 polymer ?
#
loop_
_entity_poly.entity_id
_entity_poly.type
_entity_poly.pdbx_seq_one_letter_code
_entity_poly.pdbx_strand_id
1 'polypeptide(L)' 'MLCGRLDVPFNTDPQDARAAAALMVTELARDFHDTDVEVSWDPPQQPGSWTAQVTLAAEDEPPSPDAEG' A
#
# COMPACT_ATOMS: atom_id res chain seq x y z
N MET A 1 -15.41 -12.17 6.49
CA MET A 1 -14.16 -11.40 6.29
C MET A 1 -13.49 -11.95 5.05
N LEU A 2 -13.35 -11.13 4.01
CA LEU A 2 -12.61 -11.49 2.80
C LEU A 2 -11.14 -11.18 3.09
N CYS A 3 -10.28 -12.20 3.09
CA CYS A 3 -8.85 -12.01 3.14
C CYS A 3 -8.40 -11.40 1.80
N GLY A 4 -8.54 -10.07 1.63
CA GLY A 4 -8.10 -9.31 0.44
C GLY A 4 -8.55 -9.88 -0.91
N ARG A 5 -9.56 -9.28 -1.55
CA ARG A 5 -9.91 -9.66 -2.93
C ARG A 5 -9.10 -8.82 -3.92
N LEU A 6 -8.19 -9.47 -4.63
CA LEU A 6 -7.50 -8.87 -5.78
C LEU A 6 -8.25 -9.24 -7.06
N ASP A 7 -9.03 -8.30 -7.62
CA ASP A 7 -9.83 -8.51 -8.83
C ASP A 7 -9.13 -7.91 -10.05
N VAL A 8 -8.16 -8.64 -10.60
CA VAL A 8 -7.39 -8.24 -11.79
C VAL A 8 -7.49 -9.28 -12.90
N PRO A 9 -7.71 -8.87 -14.17
CA PRO A 9 -7.65 -9.78 -15.31
C PRO A 9 -6.33 -10.55 -15.41
N PHE A 10 -6.38 -11.77 -15.96
CA PHE A 10 -5.19 -12.63 -16.10
C PHE A 10 -4.06 -12.02 -16.95
N ASN A 11 -4.40 -11.17 -17.92
CA ASN A 11 -3.41 -10.52 -18.82
C ASN A 11 -3.06 -9.09 -18.40
N THR A 12 -3.39 -8.69 -17.16
CA THR A 12 -3.04 -7.37 -16.64
C THR A 12 -1.52 -7.20 -16.59
N ASP A 13 -1.05 -6.00 -16.94
CA ASP A 13 0.37 -5.67 -16.86
C ASP A 13 0.90 -5.87 -15.41
N PRO A 14 2.11 -6.40 -15.21
CA PRO A 14 2.65 -6.60 -13.87
C PRO A 14 2.70 -5.33 -13.02
N GLN A 15 2.86 -4.15 -13.62
CA GLN A 15 2.79 -2.87 -12.90
C GLN A 15 1.37 -2.59 -12.39
N ASP A 16 0.36 -2.77 -13.24
CA ASP A 16 -1.03 -2.53 -12.88
C ASP A 16 -1.53 -3.55 -11.84
N ALA A 17 -1.11 -4.82 -11.97
CA ALA A 17 -1.42 -5.86 -10.99
C ALA A 17 -0.82 -5.54 -9.61
N ARG A 18 0.41 -5.03 -9.57
CA ARG A 18 1.07 -4.57 -8.33
C ARG A 18 0.40 -3.34 -7.75
N ALA A 19 -0.02 -2.38 -8.57
CA ALA A 19 -0.78 -1.21 -8.12
C ALA A 19 -2.12 -1.62 -7.48
N ALA A 20 -2.86 -2.54 -8.12
CA ALA A 20 -4.10 -3.07 -7.57
C ALA A 20 -3.88 -3.83 -6.25
N ALA A 21 -2.80 -4.61 -6.15
CA ALA A 21 -2.44 -5.30 -4.91
C ALA A 21 -2.08 -4.32 -3.79
N ALA A 22 -1.36 -3.24 -4.10
CA ALA A 22 -1.02 -2.19 -3.14
C ALA A 22 -2.29 -1.50 -2.61
N LEU A 23 -3.21 -1.11 -3.49
CA LEU A 23 -4.50 -0.52 -3.12
C LEU A 23 -5.29 -1.44 -2.20
N MET A 24 -5.42 -2.71 -2.55
CA MET A 24 -6.12 -3.69 -1.73
C MET A 24 -5.52 -3.81 -0.32
N VAL A 25 -4.18 -3.76 -0.18
CA VAL A 25 -3.51 -3.81 1.13
C VAL A 25 -3.75 -2.52 1.92
N THR A 26 -3.66 -1.35 1.28
CA THR A 26 -3.91 -0.06 1.94
C THR A 26 -5.36 0.06 2.41
N GLU A 27 -6.33 -0.33 1.58
CA GLU A 27 -7.76 -0.36 1.96
C GLU A 27 -7.99 -1.32 3.13
N LEU A 28 -7.39 -2.51 3.11
CA LEU A 28 -7.52 -3.47 4.20
C LEU A 28 -6.93 -2.94 5.52
N ALA A 29 -5.77 -2.30 5.47
CA ALA A 29 -5.16 -1.69 6.65
C ALA A 29 -6.04 -0.58 7.23
N ARG A 30 -6.62 0.26 6.37
CA ARG A 30 -7.54 1.33 6.77
C ARG A 30 -8.85 0.79 7.35
N ASP A 31 -9.48 -0.18 6.68
CA ASP A 31 -10.78 -0.71 7.08
C ASP A 31 -10.73 -1.50 8.40
N PHE A 32 -9.62 -2.19 8.68
CA PHE A 32 -9.49 -3.05 9.86
C PHE A 32 -8.72 -2.41 11.01
N HIS A 33 -7.79 -1.51 10.71
CA HIS A 33 -6.87 -0.93 11.68
C HIS A 33 -6.89 0.60 11.72
N ASP A 34 -7.72 1.26 10.90
CA ASP A 34 -7.78 2.73 10.78
C ASP A 34 -6.38 3.35 10.60
N THR A 35 -5.53 2.65 9.84
CA THR A 35 -4.12 2.96 9.68
C THR A 35 -3.79 3.12 8.20
N ASP A 36 -3.13 4.21 7.86
CA ASP A 36 -2.58 4.41 6.52
C ASP A 36 -1.22 3.70 6.39
N VAL A 37 -1.04 2.93 5.32
CA VAL A 37 0.19 2.18 5.02
C VAL A 37 0.64 2.43 3.60
N GLU A 38 1.95 2.46 3.42
CA GLU A 38 2.62 2.53 2.12
C GLU A 38 3.15 1.16 1.73
N VAL A 39 3.06 0.84 0.43
CA VAL A 39 3.52 -0.43 -0.15
C VAL A 39 4.69 -0.14 -1.10
N SER A 40 5.87 -0.62 -0.74
CA SER A 40 7.10 -0.47 -1.54
C SER A 40 7.52 -1.81 -2.11
N TRP A 41 7.66 -1.88 -3.44
CA TRP A 41 7.99 -3.13 -4.15
C TRP A 41 9.51 -3.33 -4.23
N ASP A 42 9.96 -4.50 -3.78
CA ASP A 42 11.34 -4.93 -3.92
C ASP A 42 11.65 -5.25 -5.40
N PRO A 43 12.93 -5.13 -5.82
CA PRO A 43 13.36 -5.65 -7.11
C PRO A 43 13.00 -7.15 -7.24
N PRO A 44 12.48 -7.59 -8.40
CA PRO A 44 12.08 -8.97 -8.59
C PRO A 44 13.27 -9.91 -8.43
N GLN A 45 13.19 -10.83 -7.48
CA GLN A 45 14.23 -11.85 -7.26
C GLN A 45 14.07 -13.05 -8.20
N GLN A 46 12.86 -13.26 -8.72
CA GLN A 46 12.53 -14.32 -9.67
C GLN A 46 11.62 -13.77 -10.77
N PRO A 47 11.69 -14.31 -12.01
CA PRO A 47 10.78 -13.91 -13.08
C PRO A 47 9.32 -14.14 -12.68
N GLY A 48 8.49 -13.11 -12.82
CA GLY A 48 7.06 -13.20 -12.51
C GLY A 48 6.73 -13.22 -11.01
N SER A 49 7.69 -12.94 -10.13
CA SER A 49 7.48 -12.88 -8.69
C SER A 49 8.01 -11.58 -8.10
N TRP A 50 7.19 -10.95 -7.27
CA TRP A 50 7.51 -9.69 -6.59
C TRP A 50 7.14 -9.80 -5.11
N THR A 51 7.96 -9.17 -4.29
CA THR A 51 7.71 -8.99 -2.86
C THR A 51 7.56 -7.49 -2.61
N ALA A 52 6.72 -7.12 -1.65
CA ALA A 52 6.61 -5.75 -1.18
C ALA A 52 6.84 -5.68 0.32
N GLN A 53 7.40 -4.56 0.76
CA GLN A 53 7.41 -4.13 2.14
C GLN A 53 6.18 -3.24 2.38
N VAL A 54 5.51 -3.45 3.51
CA VAL A 54 4.38 -2.63 3.95
C VAL A 54 4.82 -1.87 5.19
N THR A 55 4.80 -0.54 5.13
CA THR A 55 5.23 0.35 6.21
C THR A 55 4.11 1.29 6.58
N LEU A 56 4.08 1.75 7.84
CA LEU A 56 3.17 2.82 8.24
C LEU A 56 3.47 4.07 7.41
N ALA A 57 2.43 4.71 6.89
CA ALA A 57 2.58 6.02 6.29
C ALA A 57 3.03 6.99 7.38
N ALA A 58 3.99 7.85 7.09
CA ALA A 58 4.36 8.91 8.03
C ALA A 58 3.14 9.81 8.22
N GLU A 59 2.70 9.99 9.47
CA GLU A 59 1.74 11.03 9.79
C GLU A 59 2.38 12.38 9.44
N ASP A 60 1.78 13.11 8.49
CA ASP A 60 2.06 14.53 8.28
C ASP A 60 1.59 15.24 9.56
N GLU A 61 2.46 15.33 10.56
CA GLU A 61 2.20 16.11 11.76
C GLU A 61 1.91 17.54 11.31
N PRO A 62 0.70 18.09 11.56
CA PRO A 62 0.37 19.42 11.10
C PRO A 62 1.37 20.41 11.72
N PRO A 63 1.86 21.41 10.96
CA PRO A 63 2.78 22.40 11.51
C PRO A 63 2.09 23.10 12.69
N SER A 64 2.65 22.94 13.89
CA SER A 64 2.18 23.59 15.12
C SER A 64 2.06 25.11 14.89
N PRO A 65 0.86 25.69 15.03
CA PRO A 65 0.66 27.10 14.78
C PRO A 65 0.91 27.91 16.05
N ASP A 66 2.13 27.96 16.58
CA ASP A 66 2.45 28.93 17.66
C ASP A 66 3.96 29.14 17.82
N ALA A 67 4.49 30.14 17.10
CA ALA A 67 5.77 30.77 17.41
C ALA A 67 5.84 32.22 16.89
N GLU A 68 4.83 33.04 17.16
CA GLU A 68 4.97 34.51 17.09
C GLU A 68 4.29 35.14 18.31
N GLY A 69 5.12 35.52 19.29
CA GLY A 69 4.76 36.30 20.47
C GLY A 69 5.88 37.27 20.80
#